data_AF-A0A1A0KXP1-F1
#
_entry.id   AF-A0A1A0KXP1-F1
#
_cell.length_a   1.000
_cell.length_b   1.000
_cell.length_c   1.000
_cell.angle_alpha   90.00
_cell.angle_beta   90.00
_cell.angle_gamma   90.00
#
_symmetry.space_group_name_H-M   'P 1'
#
loop_
_entity.id
_entity.type
_entity.pdbx_description
1 polymer ?
#
loop_
_entity_poly.entity_id
_entity_poly.type
_entity_poly.pdbx_seq_one_letter_code
_entity_poly.pdbx_strand_id
1 'polypeptide(L)' 'MGRRRGEPLVRIVDVEVLDVGRERLDTITNEEVRAEGFPEMTPAQFGEFFCGSHTGCTPDSMVTRIRWRYLDDPESP' A
#
# COMPACT_ATOMS: atom_id res chain seq x y z
N MET A 1 -12.28 -4.43 -2.18
CA MET A 1 -12.18 -3.11 -2.86
C MET A 1 -11.48 -3.30 -4.19
N GLY A 2 -11.84 -2.54 -5.23
CA GLY A 2 -11.18 -2.61 -6.54
C GLY A 2 -12.12 -2.38 -7.73
N ARG A 3 -11.51 -2.17 -8.90
CA ARG A 3 -12.19 -2.06 -10.20
C ARG A 3 -13.12 -3.26 -10.41
N ARG A 4 -14.35 -3.01 -10.91
CA ARG A 4 -15.28 -4.09 -11.23
C ARG A 4 -14.93 -4.74 -12.57
N ARG A 5 -15.30 -6.00 -12.72
CA ARG A 5 -15.16 -6.72 -13.99
C ARG A 5 -15.88 -5.95 -15.11
N GLY A 6 -15.13 -5.53 -16.12
CA GLY A 6 -15.66 -4.87 -17.33
C GLY A 6 -15.56 -3.34 -17.36
N GLU A 7 -15.20 -2.68 -16.26
CA GLU A 7 -14.89 -1.24 -16.29
C GLU A 7 -13.66 -0.99 -17.16
N PRO A 8 -13.58 0.04 -18.04
CA PRO A 8 -12.38 0.26 -18.87
C PRO A 8 -11.14 0.56 -18.02
N LEU A 9 -9.96 0.13 -18.50
CA LEU A 9 -8.69 0.55 -17.90
C LEU A 9 -8.36 1.96 -18.39
N VAL A 10 -8.31 2.92 -17.46
CA VAL A 10 -7.82 4.27 -17.73
C VAL A 10 -6.39 4.34 -17.19
N ARG A 11 -5.44 4.69 -18.05
CA ARG A 11 -4.05 4.95 -17.64
C ARG A 11 -4.02 6.29 -16.92
N ILE A 12 -3.54 6.28 -15.68
CA ILE A 12 -3.42 7.49 -14.86
C ILE A 12 -2.01 8.10 -15.03
N VAL A 13 -0.97 7.33 -14.71
CA VAL A 13 0.44 7.77 -14.74
C VAL A 13 1.37 6.55 -14.76
N ASP A 14 2.64 6.77 -15.09
CA ASP A 14 3.71 5.78 -14.95
C ASP A 14 4.47 5.94 -13.64
N VAL A 15 4.94 4.82 -13.10
CA VAL A 15 5.75 4.76 -11.88
C VAL A 15 6.92 3.80 -12.10
N GLU A 16 8.04 4.05 -11.42
CA GLU A 16 9.15 3.10 -11.35
C GLU A 16 9.04 2.30 -10.05
N VAL A 17 9.04 0.97 -10.18
CA VAL A 17 9.11 0.07 -9.03
C VAL A 17 10.56 -0.02 -8.55
N LEU A 18 10.78 0.37 -7.30
CA LEU A 18 12.11 0.41 -6.68
C LEU A 18 12.43 -0.90 -5.94
N ASP A 19 11.42 -1.50 -5.32
CA ASP A 19 11.59 -2.68 -4.48
C ASP A 19 10.27 -3.48 -4.36
N VAL A 20 10.38 -4.80 -4.23
CA VAL A 20 9.24 -5.71 -4.05
C VAL A 20 9.62 -6.81 -3.07
N GLY A 21 8.90 -6.87 -1.96
CA GLY A 21 9.16 -7.82 -0.88
C GLY A 21 7.90 -8.45 -0.31
N ARG A 22 8.08 -9.56 0.43
CA ARG A 22 7.02 -10.18 1.24
C ARG A 22 7.36 -9.95 2.71
N GLU A 23 6.48 -9.27 3.42
CA GLU A 23 6.67 -8.87 4.82
C GLU A 23 5.38 -9.08 5.60
N ARG A 24 5.47 -9.13 6.94
CA ARG A 24 4.26 -9.17 7.77
C ARG A 24 3.56 -7.80 7.74
N LEU A 25 2.24 -7.79 7.82
CA LEU A 25 1.48 -6.53 7.86
C LEU A 25 1.82 -5.70 9.11
N ASP A 26 1.97 -6.36 10.26
CA ASP A 26 2.23 -5.71 11.55
C ASP A 26 3.65 -5.15 11.73
N THR A 27 4.52 -5.33 10.73
CA THR A 27 5.84 -4.68 10.72
C THR A 27 5.84 -3.34 9.99
N ILE A 28 4.68 -2.86 9.49
CA ILE A 28 4.57 -1.57 8.83
C ILE A 28 4.95 -0.40 9.76
N THR A 29 5.70 0.55 9.21
CA THR A 29 6.20 1.72 9.92
C THR A 29 5.29 2.94 9.74
N ASN A 30 5.46 3.98 10.57
CA ASN A 30 4.72 5.24 10.41
C ASN A 30 5.02 5.95 9.08
N GLU A 31 6.23 5.78 8.54
CA GLU A 31 6.63 6.36 7.26
C GLU A 31 5.91 5.67 6.09
N GLU A 32 5.83 4.35 6.13
CA GLU A 32 5.11 3.57 5.12
C GLU A 32 3.60 3.83 5.17
N VAL A 33 3.02 3.99 6.36
CA VAL A 33 1.60 4.39 6.50
C VAL A 33 1.35 5.78 5.88
N ARG A 34 2.30 6.71 5.99
CA ARG A 34 2.23 8.01 5.30
C ARG A 34 2.33 7.86 3.79
N ALA A 35 3.25 7.02 3.31
CA ALA A 35 3.43 6.76 1.88
C ALA A 35 2.18 6.09 1.24
N GLU A 36 1.46 5.25 2.00
CA GLU A 36 0.16 4.69 1.62
C GLU A 36 -0.98 5.75 1.57
N GLY A 37 -0.70 7.00 1.97
CA GLY A 37 -1.66 8.11 1.93
C GLY A 37 -2.47 8.29 3.22
N PHE A 38 -2.04 7.73 4.35
CA PHE A 38 -2.74 7.81 5.64
C PHE A 38 -1.92 8.53 6.72
N PRO A 39 -1.51 9.80 6.54
CA PRO A 39 -0.54 10.46 7.42
C PRO A 39 -1.01 10.67 8.87
N GLU A 40 -2.33 10.65 9.09
CA GLU A 40 -2.96 10.81 10.39
C GLU A 40 -3.20 9.48 11.12
N MET A 41 -2.90 8.34 10.49
CA MET A 41 -3.05 7.02 11.10
C MET A 41 -1.73 6.52 11.69
N THR A 42 -1.83 5.86 12.84
CA THR A 42 -0.76 5.03 13.38
C THR A 42 -0.73 3.66 12.69
N PRO A 43 0.39 2.92 12.71
CA PRO A 43 0.48 1.55 12.19
C PRO A 43 -0.59 0.60 12.73
N ALA A 44 -0.96 0.74 14.01
CA ALA A 44 -2.03 -0.07 14.61
C ALA A 44 -3.39 0.24 13.98
N GLN A 45 -3.75 1.53 13.84
CA GLN A 45 -4.99 1.95 13.21
C GLN A 45 -5.05 1.55 11.73
N PHE A 46 -3.93 1.70 11.01
CA PHE A 46 -3.82 1.26 9.63
C PHE A 46 -3.99 -0.27 9.52
N GLY A 47 -3.35 -1.05 10.39
CA GLY A 47 -3.48 -2.51 10.43
C GLY A 47 -4.93 -2.95 10.67
N GLU A 48 -5.63 -2.35 11.63
CA GLU A 48 -7.05 -2.60 11.87
C GLU A 48 -7.92 -2.28 10.65
N PHE A 49 -7.71 -1.11 10.04
CA PHE A 49 -8.40 -0.69 8.82
C PHE A 49 -8.13 -1.66 7.65
N PHE A 50 -6.87 -2.06 7.46
CA PHE A 50 -6.45 -2.95 6.40
C PHE A 50 -7.07 -4.34 6.55
N CYS A 51 -6.97 -4.94 7.74
CA CYS A 51 -7.59 -6.23 8.04
C CYS A 51 -9.12 -6.19 7.93
N GLY A 52 -9.76 -5.09 8.36
CA GLY A 52 -11.20 -4.91 8.24
C GLY A 52 -11.70 -4.82 6.79
N SER A 53 -10.86 -4.34 5.87
CA SER A 53 -11.19 -4.18 4.45
C SER A 53 -10.79 -5.37 3.57
N HIS A 54 -9.93 -6.26 4.06
CA HIS A 54 -9.41 -7.43 3.35
C HIS A 54 -9.76 -8.72 4.08
N THR A 55 -10.86 -9.37 3.65
CA THR A 55 -11.31 -10.64 4.24
C THR A 55 -10.20 -11.69 4.27
N GLY A 56 -9.90 -12.19 5.47
CA GLY A 56 -8.86 -13.22 5.68
C GLY A 56 -7.46 -12.67 5.92
N CYS A 57 -7.26 -11.35 5.92
CA CYS A 57 -6.01 -10.73 6.31
C CYS A 57 -5.99 -10.45 7.83
N THR A 58 -4.90 -10.83 8.47
CA THR A 58 -4.60 -10.63 9.89
C THR A 58 -3.29 -9.85 10.05
N PRO A 59 -2.99 -9.29 11.23
CA PRO A 59 -1.75 -8.53 11.45
C PRO A 59 -0.47 -9.33 11.13
N ASP A 60 -0.45 -10.64 11.36
CA ASP A 60 0.68 -11.53 11.06
C ASP A 60 0.70 -12.04 9.60
N SER A 61 -0.28 -11.66 8.78
CA SER A 61 -0.33 -12.08 7.38
C SER A 61 0.87 -11.54 6.60
N MET A 62 1.49 -12.42 5.80
CA MET A 62 2.48 -12.01 4.82
C MET A 62 1.78 -11.25 3.68
N VAL A 63 2.12 -9.98 3.49
CA VAL A 63 1.65 -9.10 2.42
C VAL A 63 2.79 -8.76 1.48
N THR A 64 2.46 -8.31 0.26
CA THR A 64 3.47 -7.82 -0.68
C THR A 64 3.64 -6.33 -0.47
N ARG A 65 4.85 -5.91 -0.10
CA ARG A 65 5.24 -4.49 -0.02
C ARG A 65 5.89 -4.10 -1.33
N ILE A 66 5.39 -3.03 -1.94
CA ILE A 66 5.90 -2.51 -3.22
C ILE A 66 6.28 -1.06 -2.98
N ARG A 67 7.59 -0.75 -3.05
CA ARG A 67 8.07 0.62 -3.05
C ARG A 67 8.20 1.10 -4.49
N TRP A 68 7.69 2.27 -4.78
CA TRP A 68 7.72 2.85 -6.12
C TRP A 68 7.81 4.37 -6.03
N ARG A 69 8.22 5.01 -7.12
CA ARG A 69 8.24 6.47 -7.25
C ARG A 69 7.60 6.92 -8.56
N TYR A 70 7.10 8.15 -8.61
CA TYR A 70 6.70 8.76 -9.87
C TYR A 70 7.93 9.03 -10.75
N LEU A 71 7.76 8.94 -12.07
CA LEU A 71 8.87 9.22 -12.99
C LEU A 71 9.29 10.69 -12.95
N ASP A 72 8.34 11.60 -12.73
CA ASP A 72 8.57 13.04 -12.72
C ASP A 72 8.89 13.60 -11.32
N ASP A 73 8.88 12.76 -10.28
CA ASP A 73 9.23 13.13 -8.92
C ASP A 73 10.23 12.13 -8.32
N PRO A 74 11.53 12.31 -8.61
CA PRO A 74 12.56 11.39 -8.16
C PRO A 74 12.79 11.39 -6.65
N GLU A 75 12.28 12.40 -5.95
CA GLU A 75 12.44 12.58 -4.50
C GLU A 75 11.18 12.20 -3.71
N SER A 76 10.14 11.69 -4.39
CA SER A 76 8.96 11.13 -3.70
C SER A 76 9.39 9.99 -2.76
N PRO A 77 8.99 10.03 -1.49
CA PRO A 77 9.43 9.10 -0.45
C PRO A 77 8.99 7.65 -0.68
#